data_AF-A0A842LBD7-F1
#
_entry.id   AF-A0A842LBD7-F1
#
_cell.length_a   1.000
_cell.length_b   1.000
_cell.length_c   1.000
_cell.angle_alpha   90.00
_cell.angle_beta   90.00
_cell.angle_gamma   90.00
#
_symmetry.space_group_name_H-M   'P 1'
#
loop_
_entity.id
_entity.type
_entity.pdbx_description
1 polymer ?
#
loop_
_entity_poly.entity_id
_entity_poly.type
_entity_poly.pdbx_seq_one_letter_code
_entity_poly.pdbx_strand_id
1 'polypeptide(L)'
;AAIIAGPTRAIALASFLKELGMTPVLISIDLIGEYTLKELKWALGDAKPRVLIQPEVGEIEKFIKKEQPHIILGGLGESYLSYNFKIPVLDVMHGKELTWGFQGALSISQKIFNLIRSPSS
;
A
#
# COMPACT_ATOMS: atom_id res chain seq x y z
N ALA A 1 3.03 5.91 -2.73
CA ALA A 1 3.10 4.48 -2.35
C ALA A 1 2.11 3.68 -3.19
N ALA A 2 2.31 2.37 -3.33
CA ALA A 2 1.28 1.45 -3.82
C ALA A 2 0.73 0.63 -2.63
N ILE A 3 -0.57 0.39 -2.61
CA ILE A 3 -1.22 -0.48 -1.62
C ILE A 3 -1.76 -1.70 -2.37
N ILE A 4 -1.43 -2.90 -1.90
CA ILE A 4 -1.96 -4.16 -2.44
C ILE A 4 -2.47 -4.96 -1.25
N ALA A 5 -3.78 -4.93 -1.02
CA ALA A 5 -4.35 -5.48 0.21
C ALA A 5 -5.85 -5.73 0.09
N GLY A 6 -6.40 -6.49 1.03
CA GLY A 6 -7.84 -6.61 1.19
C GLY A 6 -8.54 -5.30 1.56
N PRO A 7 -9.86 -5.21 1.39
CA PRO A 7 -10.62 -3.94 1.43
C PRO A 7 -10.42 -3.17 2.73
N THR A 8 -10.56 -3.81 3.89
CA THR A 8 -10.41 -3.18 5.20
C THR A 8 -9.00 -2.62 5.40
N ARG A 9 -7.98 -3.37 4.98
CA ARG A 9 -6.58 -2.95 5.14
C ARG A 9 -6.23 -1.85 4.14
N ALA A 10 -6.71 -1.92 2.91
CA ALA A 10 -6.50 -0.89 1.91
C ALA A 10 -7.06 0.46 2.39
N ILE A 11 -8.26 0.48 2.97
CA ILE A 11 -8.87 1.69 3.55
C ILE A 11 -8.04 2.21 4.72
N ALA A 12 -7.66 1.35 5.67
CA ALA A 12 -6.88 1.75 6.84
C ALA A 12 -5.51 2.32 6.44
N LEU A 13 -4.81 1.68 5.50
CA LEU A 13 -3.51 2.14 5.01
C LEU A 13 -3.64 3.43 4.19
N ALA A 14 -4.71 3.60 3.40
CA ALA A 14 -4.95 4.84 2.69
C ALA A 14 -5.13 6.02 3.66
N SER A 15 -5.91 5.83 4.73
CA SER A 15 -6.09 6.84 5.78
C SER A 15 -4.77 7.16 6.48
N PHE A 16 -4.02 6.12 6.86
CA PHE A 16 -2.73 6.27 7.52
C PHE A 16 -1.70 7.00 6.65
N LEU A 17 -1.60 6.67 5.36
CA LEU A 17 -0.71 7.39 4.43
C LEU A 17 -1.09 8.87 4.31
N LYS A 18 -2.39 9.19 4.27
CA LYS A 18 -2.87 10.57 4.28
C LYS A 18 -2.41 11.31 5.53
N GLU A 19 -2.49 10.70 6.71
CA GLU A 19 -1.99 11.28 7.97
C GLU A 19 -0.47 11.51 7.94
N LEU A 20 0.29 10.64 7.26
CA LEU A 20 1.73 10.82 7.04
C LEU A 20 2.08 11.85 5.95
N GLY A 21 1.09 12.47 5.29
CA GLY A 21 1.32 13.36 4.15
C GLY A 21 1.81 12.63 2.90
N MET A 22 1.64 11.31 2.83
CA MET A 22 1.99 10.49 1.68
C MET A 22 0.79 10.28 0.76
N THR A 23 1.05 10.27 -0.55
CA THR A 23 0.00 10.02 -1.55
C THR A 23 0.11 8.61 -2.12
N PRO A 24 -0.95 7.78 -2.07
CA PRO A 24 -0.99 6.55 -2.83
C PRO A 24 -1.14 6.86 -4.33
N VAL A 25 -0.41 6.14 -5.18
CA VAL A 25 -0.53 6.23 -6.66
C VAL A 25 -1.30 5.04 -7.23
N LEU A 26 -1.30 3.91 -6.51
CA LEU A 26 -2.01 2.68 -6.84
C LEU A 26 -2.62 2.08 -5.58
N ILE A 27 -3.86 1.63 -5.68
CA ILE A 27 -4.53 0.78 -4.69
C ILE A 27 -5.13 -0.42 -5.42
N SER A 28 -4.64 -1.61 -5.11
CA SER A 28 -5.15 -2.88 -5.60
C SER A 28 -5.91 -3.57 -4.47
N ILE A 29 -7.16 -3.94 -4.75
CA ILE A 29 -8.07 -4.59 -3.80
C ILE A 29 -8.55 -5.91 -4.38
N ASP A 30 -8.41 -7.00 -3.62
CA ASP A 30 -8.77 -8.36 -4.02
C ASP A 30 -10.30 -8.59 -4.08
N LEU A 31 -11.07 -7.95 -3.21
CA LEU A 31 -12.51 -8.10 -3.08
C LEU A 31 -13.10 -6.79 -2.57
N ILE A 32 -14.31 -6.45 -3.05
CA ILE A 32 -15.04 -5.27 -2.55
C ILE A 32 -16.38 -5.70 -1.96
N GLY A 33 -16.77 -5.01 -0.87
CA GLY A 33 -18.14 -5.01 -0.38
C GLY A 33 -18.88 -3.75 -0.84
N GLU A 34 -20.16 -3.67 -0.47
CA GLU A 34 -21.07 -2.57 -0.84
C GLU A 34 -20.49 -1.17 -0.52
N TYR A 35 -19.81 -1.03 0.61
CA TYR A 35 -19.32 0.26 1.11
C TYR A 35 -17.84 0.53 0.86
N THR A 36 -17.08 -0.45 0.35
CA THR A 36 -15.61 -0.36 0.26
C THR A 36 -15.13 0.86 -0.50
N LEU A 37 -15.73 1.15 -1.67
CA LEU A 37 -15.30 2.29 -2.49
C LEU A 37 -15.66 3.64 -1.86
N LYS A 38 -16.77 3.71 -1.12
CA LYS A 38 -17.20 4.92 -0.41
C LYS A 38 -16.23 5.23 0.75
N GLU A 39 -15.91 4.23 1.56
CA GLU A 39 -14.96 4.36 2.67
C GLU A 39 -13.55 4.66 2.17
N LEU A 40 -13.12 4.01 1.09
CA LEU A 40 -11.84 4.29 0.47
C LEU A 40 -11.75 5.74 -0.01
N LYS A 41 -12.81 6.26 -0.64
CA LYS A 41 -12.86 7.67 -1.07
C LYS A 41 -12.69 8.63 0.11
N TRP A 42 -13.30 8.34 1.25
CA TRP A 42 -13.13 9.14 2.47
C TRP A 42 -11.70 9.07 3.01
N ALA A 43 -11.11 7.88 3.05
CA ALA A 43 -9.73 7.66 3.49
C ALA A 43 -8.72 8.39 2.58
N LEU A 44 -8.98 8.46 1.28
CA LEU A 44 -8.11 9.12 0.30
C LEU A 44 -8.14 10.66 0.35
N GLY A 45 -9.26 11.27 0.76
CA GLY A 45 -9.44 12.71 0.66
C GLY A 45 -9.30 13.19 -0.79
N ASP A 46 -8.37 14.12 -1.04
CA ASP A 46 -8.12 14.68 -2.37
C ASP A 46 -7.21 13.80 -3.25
N ALA A 47 -6.60 12.75 -2.69
CA ALA A 47 -5.76 11.84 -3.44
C ALA A 47 -6.57 11.08 -4.51
N LYS A 48 -5.98 10.95 -5.70
CA LYS A 48 -6.61 10.26 -6.85
C LYS A 48 -5.72 9.11 -7.36
N PRO A 49 -5.45 8.07 -6.54
CA PRO A 49 -4.73 6.90 -7.01
C PRO A 49 -5.52 6.19 -8.12
N ARG A 50 -4.82 5.39 -8.91
CA ARG A 50 -5.48 4.31 -9.65
C ARG A 50 -6.01 3.29 -8.66
N VAL A 51 -7.31 2.99 -8.72
CA VAL A 51 -7.91 1.89 -7.95
C VAL A 51 -8.17 0.72 -8.90
N LEU A 52 -7.61 -0.44 -8.58
CA LEU A 52 -7.83 -1.70 -9.28
C LEU A 52 -8.60 -2.65 -8.37
N ILE A 53 -9.65 -3.27 -8.90
CA ILE A 53 -10.52 -4.19 -8.18
C ILE A 53 -10.36 -5.55 -8.84
N GLN A 54 -9.99 -6.57 -8.08
CA GLN A 54 -9.70 -7.91 -8.60
C GLN A 54 -8.73 -7.90 -9.80
N PRO A 55 -7.65 -7.10 -9.79
CA PRO A 55 -6.76 -7.07 -10.94
C PRO A 55 -6.01 -8.38 -11.10
N GLU A 56 -5.64 -8.66 -12.34
CA GLU A 56 -4.61 -9.64 -12.61
C GLU A 56 -3.23 -9.08 -12.25
N VAL A 57 -2.27 -9.96 -11.97
CA VAL A 57 -0.89 -9.59 -11.64
C VAL A 57 -0.28 -8.67 -12.69
N GLY A 58 -0.49 -8.95 -13.98
CA GLY A 58 0.05 -8.13 -15.08
C GLY A 58 -0.47 -6.68 -15.09
N GLU A 59 -1.69 -6.44 -14.60
CA GLU A 59 -2.22 -5.08 -14.48
C GLU A 59 -1.52 -4.32 -13.35
N ILE A 60 -1.30 -4.97 -12.20
CA ILE A 60 -0.53 -4.39 -11.09
C ILE A 60 0.88 -4.04 -11.57
N GLU A 61 1.58 -4.98 -12.20
CA GLU A 61 2.94 -4.77 -12.71
C GLU A 61 3.03 -3.61 -13.70
N LYS A 62 2.06 -3.50 -14.62
CA LYS A 62 2.00 -2.39 -15.58
C LYS A 62 1.91 -1.04 -14.87
N PHE A 63 1.09 -0.91 -13.83
CA PHE A 63 0.96 0.33 -13.07
C PHE A 63 2.16 0.60 -12.17
N ILE A 64 2.71 -0.42 -11.50
CA ILE A 64 3.95 -0.28 -10.72
C ILE A 64 5.08 0.23 -11.60
N LYS A 65 5.27 -0.36 -12.79
CA LYS A 65 6.28 0.06 -13.76
C LYS A 65 6.10 1.51 -14.20
N LYS A 66 4.85 1.93 -14.44
CA LYS A 66 4.53 3.27 -14.94
C LYS A 66 4.65 4.35 -13.86
N GLU A 67 4.10 4.10 -12.68
CA GLU A 67 3.93 5.10 -11.63
C GLU A 67 5.11 5.11 -10.64
N GLN A 68 5.98 4.08 -10.66
CA GLN A 68 7.22 3.99 -9.86
C GLN A 68 7.03 4.41 -8.39
N PRO A 69 6.12 3.76 -7.63
CA PRO A 69 5.90 4.13 -6.24
C PRO A 69 7.18 3.93 -5.40
N HIS A 70 7.43 4.84 -4.46
CA HIS A 70 8.60 4.72 -3.57
C HIS A 70 8.57 3.50 -2.63
N ILE A 71 7.40 2.91 -2.40
CA ILE A 71 7.19 1.75 -1.54
C ILE A 71 5.88 1.05 -1.90
N ILE A 72 5.85 -0.26 -1.73
CA ILE A 72 4.66 -1.11 -1.80
C ILE A 72 4.29 -1.54 -0.37
N LEU A 73 3.05 -1.29 0.02
CA LEU A 73 2.44 -1.79 1.25
C LEU A 73 1.54 -2.97 0.89
N GLY A 74 1.97 -4.18 1.23
CA GLY A 74 1.29 -5.41 0.82
C GLY A 74 1.64 -6.58 1.73
N GLY A 75 1.67 -7.79 1.18
CA GLY A 75 2.08 -9.01 1.85
C GLY A 75 3.37 -9.60 1.31
N LEU A 76 3.71 -10.80 1.77
CA LEU A 76 4.87 -11.57 1.26
C LEU A 76 4.70 -11.96 -0.21
N GLY A 77 3.46 -12.13 -0.67
CA GLY A 77 3.13 -12.44 -2.06
C GLY A 77 3.65 -11.38 -3.03
N GLU A 78 3.75 -10.12 -2.59
CA GLU A 78 4.19 -8.99 -3.42
C GLU A 78 5.72 -8.81 -3.44
N SER A 79 6.49 -9.65 -2.73
CA SER A 79 7.95 -9.56 -2.67
C SER A 79 8.63 -9.69 -4.04
N TYR A 80 8.03 -10.41 -5.00
CA TYR A 80 8.55 -10.48 -6.38
C TYR A 80 8.55 -9.12 -7.07
N LEU A 81 7.59 -8.23 -6.75
CA LEU A 81 7.55 -6.86 -7.27
C LEU A 81 8.78 -6.07 -6.79
N SER A 82 9.23 -6.32 -5.56
CA SER A 82 10.45 -5.71 -5.04
C SER A 82 11.67 -6.11 -5.85
N TYR A 83 11.78 -7.39 -6.18
CA TYR A 83 12.90 -7.91 -6.97
C TYR A 83 12.89 -7.35 -8.40
N ASN A 84 11.74 -7.40 -9.07
CA ASN A 84 11.58 -7.01 -10.47
C ASN A 84 11.69 -5.50 -10.70
N PHE A 85 11.14 -4.69 -9.79
CA PHE A 85 11.02 -3.24 -9.97
C PHE A 85 11.94 -2.43 -9.06
N LYS A 86 12.72 -3.08 -8.18
CA LYS A 86 13.62 -2.44 -7.20
C LYS A 86 12.89 -1.43 -6.30
N ILE A 87 11.66 -1.75 -5.94
CA ILE A 87 10.81 -0.96 -5.04
C ILE A 87 10.65 -1.73 -3.72
N PRO A 88 10.95 -1.15 -2.56
CA PRO A 88 10.81 -1.86 -1.29
C PRO A 88 9.35 -2.28 -1.02
N VAL A 89 9.18 -3.47 -0.45
CA VAL A 89 7.89 -3.99 0.02
C VAL A 89 7.90 -4.05 1.54
N LEU A 90 6.85 -3.52 2.16
CA LEU A 90 6.57 -3.69 3.58
C LEU A 90 5.39 -4.64 3.75
N ASP A 91 5.62 -5.79 4.40
CA ASP A 91 4.58 -6.76 4.74
C ASP A 91 3.74 -6.26 5.92
N VAL A 92 2.58 -5.71 5.62
CA VAL A 92 1.58 -5.22 6.59
C VAL A 92 0.36 -6.16 6.70
N MET A 93 0.43 -7.31 6.01
CA MET A 93 -0.70 -8.23 5.88
C MET A 93 -0.62 -9.42 6.85
N HIS A 94 0.58 -9.94 7.14
CA HIS A 94 0.73 -11.22 7.88
C HIS A 94 1.10 -11.07 9.36
N GLY A 95 0.79 -9.94 9.99
CA GLY A 95 0.96 -9.78 11.44
C GLY A 95 2.40 -9.78 11.95
N LYS A 96 3.40 -9.72 11.06
CA LYS A 96 4.81 -9.47 11.42
C LYS A 96 5.01 -8.07 12.02
N GLU A 97 4.05 -7.19 11.78
CA GLU A 97 4.12 -5.78 12.14
C GLU A 97 3.04 -5.39 13.13
N LEU A 98 3.43 -4.67 14.18
CA LEU A 98 2.49 -3.95 15.03
C LEU A 98 1.92 -2.80 14.20
N THR A 99 0.67 -2.94 13.77
CA THR A 99 -0.03 -1.96 12.92
C THR A 99 -1.12 -1.19 13.66
N TRP A 100 -1.41 -1.57 14.90
CA TRP A 100 -2.53 -1.04 15.68
C TRP A 100 -2.10 0.00 16.71
N GLY A 101 -2.97 1.01 16.86
CA GLY A 101 -2.80 2.09 17.83
C GLY A 101 -1.60 3.00 17.54
N PHE A 102 -1.33 3.91 18.46
CA PHE A 102 -0.27 4.91 18.32
C PHE A 102 1.13 4.28 18.17
N GLN A 103 1.43 3.23 18.94
CA GLN A 103 2.70 2.51 18.84
C GLN A 103 2.87 1.82 17.47
N GLY A 104 1.79 1.25 16.93
CA GLY A 104 1.81 0.69 15.58
C GLY A 104 2.07 1.75 14.51
N ALA A 105 1.42 2.91 14.62
CA ALA A 105 1.65 4.04 13.73
C ALA A 105 3.13 4.49 13.73
N LEU A 106 3.75 4.63 14.90
CA LEU A 106 5.17 4.97 15.01
C LEU A 106 6.08 3.90 14.38
N SER A 107 5.84 2.63 14.71
CA SER A 107 6.61 1.50 14.18
C SER A 107 6.56 1.43 12.65
N ILE A 108 5.36 1.48 12.07
CA ILE A 108 5.17 1.43 10.62
C ILE A 108 5.81 2.66 9.95
N SER A 109 5.62 3.86 10.51
CA SER A 109 6.21 5.09 9.95
C SER A 109 7.73 4.99 9.88
N GLN A 110 8.37 4.51 10.96
CA GLN A 110 9.83 4.33 10.99
C GLN A 110 10.30 3.30 9.97
N LYS A 111 9.56 2.20 9.80
CA LYS A 111 9.88 1.16 8.80
C LYS A 111 9.74 1.67 7.37
N ILE A 112 8.66 2.39 7.06
CA ILE A 112 8.47 3.04 5.76
C ILE A 112 9.65 3.97 5.48
N PHE A 113 10.01 4.84 6.44
CA PHE A 113 11.13 5.76 6.27
C PHE A 113 12.46 5.04 6.01
N ASN A 114 12.77 4.02 6.80
CA ASN A 114 14.03 3.26 6.65
C ASN A 114 14.10 2.54 5.29
N LEU A 115 13.00 1.92 4.85
CA LEU A 115 12.95 1.20 3.58
C LEU A 115 13.10 2.13 2.38
N ILE A 116 12.50 3.34 2.44
CA ILE A 116 12.65 4.34 1.36
C ILE A 116 14.07 4.92 1.34
N ARG A 117 14.65 5.23 2.51
CA ARG A 117 15.99 5.84 2.61
C ARG A 117 17.11 4.86 2.29
N SER A 118 16.93 3.58 2.58
CA SER A 118 17.92 2.53 2.34
C SER A 118 17.23 1.31 1.73
N PRO A 119 16.84 1.41 0.44
CA PRO A 119 16.29 0.27 -0.28
C PRO A 119 17.30 -0.87 -0.22
N SER A 120 16.90 -2.01 0.34
CA SER A 120 17.75 -3.20 0.32
C SER A 120 17.95 -3.60 -1.14
N SER A 121 19.17 -3.42 -1.64
CA SER A 121 19.61 -3.63 -3.03
C SER A 121 19.45 -5.07 -3.52
#